data_AF-A0A7X7W115-F1
#
_entry.id   AF-A0A7X7W115-F1
#
_cell.length_a   1.000
_cell.length_b   1.000
_cell.length_c   1.000
_cell.angle_alpha   90.00
_cell.angle_beta   90.00
_cell.angle_gamma   90.00
#
_symmetry.space_group_name_H-M   'P 1'
#
loop_
_entity.id
_entity.type
_entity.pdbx_description
1 polymer ?
#
loop_
_entity_poly.entity_id
_entity_poly.type
_entity_poly.pdbx_seq_one_letter_code
_entity_poly.pdbx_strand_id
1 'polypeptide(L)'
;MQSKGSALLFLVILAFPIIALSADHDMFFLVMAVLVTLSSVKSIFSLVVLKGFEKPEPDEELEEELEELVGIDIRKFGDGLSVAVNMVIIVFILYCAFFLETFLLKCIAALAIVFQVHFMIRKLQKGSGGFDKNKYKPQVFFSSVTNIAVVLLTILNKLSRLG
;
A
#
# COMPACT_ATOMS: atom_id res chain seq x y z
N MET A 1 -10.62 -18.59 30.58
CA MET A 1 -11.39 -17.36 30.25
C MET A 1 -10.54 -16.07 30.30
N GLN A 2 -9.39 -16.05 30.99
CA GLN A 2 -8.50 -14.87 31.08
C GLN A 2 -7.82 -14.49 29.74
N SER A 3 -7.41 -15.48 28.92
CA SER A 3 -6.76 -15.25 27.62
C SER A 3 -7.61 -14.46 26.60
N LYS A 4 -8.94 -14.63 26.60
CA LYS A 4 -9.84 -13.91 25.67
C LYS A 4 -9.96 -12.41 26.02
N GLY A 5 -9.94 -12.08 27.31
CA GLY A 5 -9.96 -10.68 27.77
C GLY A 5 -8.64 -9.94 27.48
N SER A 6 -7.51 -10.63 27.68
CA SER A 6 -6.19 -10.09 27.35
C SER A 6 -5.99 -9.87 25.85
N ALA A 7 -6.48 -10.77 25.00
CA ALA A 7 -6.42 -10.63 23.55
C ALA A 7 -7.26 -9.45 23.03
N LEU A 8 -8.46 -9.24 23.61
CA LEU A 8 -9.30 -8.08 23.30
C LEU A 8 -8.62 -6.76 23.71
N LEU A 9 -8.04 -6.70 24.91
CA LEU A 9 -7.31 -5.53 25.37
C LEU A 9 -6.12 -5.20 24.46
N PHE A 10 -5.35 -6.22 24.06
CA PHE A 10 -4.24 -6.04 23.12
C PHE A 10 -4.72 -5.49 21.77
N LEU A 11 -5.82 -6.02 21.23
CA LEU A 11 -6.40 -5.54 19.98
C LEU A 11 -6.90 -4.09 20.09
N VAL A 12 -7.51 -3.72 21.22
CA VAL A 12 -7.95 -2.34 21.48
C VAL A 12 -6.77 -1.38 21.57
N ILE A 13 -5.70 -1.77 22.26
CA ILE A 13 -4.48 -0.95 22.37
C ILE A 13 -3.83 -0.75 20.99
N LEU A 14 -3.82 -1.78 20.14
CA LEU A 14 -3.31 -1.69 18.78
C LEU A 14 -4.21 -0.85 17.85
N ALA A 15 -5.53 -0.95 18.02
CA ALA A 15 -6.51 -0.22 17.21
C ALA A 15 -6.63 1.25 17.62
N PHE A 16 -6.37 1.59 18.89
CA PHE A 16 -6.57 2.94 19.42
C PHE A 16 -5.79 4.04 18.65
N PRO A 17 -4.49 3.90 18.33
CA PRO A 17 -3.78 4.88 17.52
C PRO A 17 -4.39 5.06 16.13
N ILE A 18 -4.88 3.97 15.53
CA ILE A 18 -5.51 3.99 14.21
C ILE A 18 -6.83 4.77 14.29
N ILE A 19 -7.64 4.49 15.31
CA ILE A 19 -8.91 5.19 15.54
C ILE A 19 -8.68 6.68 15.83
N ALA A 20 -7.69 6.99 16.68
CA ALA A 20 -7.33 8.37 17.02
C ALA A 20 -6.84 9.14 15.80
N LEU A 21 -6.02 8.53 14.94
CA LEU A 21 -5.59 9.13 13.68
C LEU A 21 -6.75 9.33 12.70
N SER A 22 -7.71 8.38 12.65
CA SER A 22 -8.88 8.47 11.77
C SER A 22 -9.95 9.47 12.25
N ALA A 23 -9.90 9.91 13.51
CA ALA A 23 -10.86 10.87 14.06
C ALA A 23 -10.63 12.30 13.52
N ASP A 24 -9.40 12.62 13.11
CA ASP A 24 -9.05 13.89 12.49
C ASP A 24 -8.76 13.68 11.00
N HIS A 25 -9.60 14.25 10.14
CA HIS A 25 -9.51 14.07 8.69
C HIS A 25 -8.23 14.62 8.08
N ASP A 26 -7.67 15.68 8.64
CA ASP A 26 -6.46 16.31 8.13
C ASP A 26 -5.21 15.55 8.59
N MET A 27 -5.17 15.09 9.84
CA MET A 27 -4.11 14.21 10.35
C MET A 27 -4.12 12.85 9.63
N PHE A 28 -5.30 12.24 9.44
CA PHE A 28 -5.45 11.02 8.65
C PHE A 28 -4.90 11.22 7.24
N PHE A 29 -5.32 12.30 6.57
CA PHE A 29 -4.84 12.61 5.22
C PHE A 29 -3.33 12.81 5.19
N LEU A 30 -2.76 13.58 6.11
CA LEU A 30 -1.33 13.87 6.17
C LEU A 30 -0.51 12.59 6.32
N VAL A 31 -0.85 11.76 7.31
CA VAL A 31 -0.12 10.50 7.58
C VAL A 31 -0.20 9.58 6.38
N MET A 32 -1.39 9.39 5.82
CA MET A 32 -1.57 8.52 4.65
C MET A 32 -0.87 9.08 3.41
N ALA A 33 -0.93 10.39 3.16
CA ALA A 33 -0.23 11.04 2.06
C ALA A 33 1.28 10.82 2.16
N VAL A 34 1.86 10.97 3.36
CA VAL A 34 3.28 10.70 3.60
C VAL A 34 3.61 9.23 3.35
N LEU A 35 2.85 8.30 3.92
CA LEU A 35 3.10 6.85 3.75
C LEU A 35 3.01 6.42 2.28
N VAL A 36 1.98 6.87 1.56
CA VAL A 36 1.79 6.54 0.14
C VAL A 36 2.86 7.17 -0.73
N THR A 37 3.27 8.41 -0.44
CA THR A 37 4.34 9.09 -1.16
C THR A 37 5.67 8.40 -0.93
N LEU A 38 6.04 8.10 0.32
CA LEU A 38 7.28 7.38 0.66
C LEU A 38 7.34 6.00 -0.01
N SER A 39 6.23 5.25 0.04
CA SER A 39 6.13 3.94 -0.63
C SER A 39 6.33 4.05 -2.16
N SER A 40 5.70 5.06 -2.77
CA SER A 40 5.81 5.32 -4.21
C SER A 40 7.22 5.78 -4.60
N VAL A 41 7.83 6.68 -3.83
CA VAL A 41 9.21 7.14 -4.04
C VAL A 41 10.20 5.98 -3.87
N LYS A 42 10.07 5.16 -2.82
CA LYS A 42 10.90 3.97 -2.64
C LYS A 42 10.80 3.02 -3.84
N SER A 43 9.58 2.83 -4.37
CA SER A 43 9.34 1.98 -5.53
C SER A 43 9.98 2.54 -6.80
N ILE A 44 9.88 3.84 -7.04
CA ILE A 44 10.54 4.51 -8.17
C ILE A 44 12.06 4.47 -8.02
N PHE A 45 12.59 4.77 -6.84
CA PHE A 45 14.02 4.75 -6.57
C PHE A 45 14.63 3.36 -6.83
N SER A 46 13.99 2.31 -6.35
CA SER A 46 14.40 0.93 -6.62
C SER A 46 14.39 0.61 -8.12
N LEU A 47 13.42 1.10 -8.88
CA LEU A 47 13.34 0.85 -10.32
C LEU A 47 14.38 1.64 -11.14
N VAL A 48 14.58 2.91 -10.80
CA VAL A 48 15.42 3.84 -11.57
C VAL A 48 16.88 3.72 -11.18
N VAL A 49 17.16 3.67 -9.87
CA VAL A 49 18.53 3.68 -9.32
C VAL A 49 19.06 2.27 -9.17
N LEU A 50 18.31 1.37 -8.52
CA LEU A 50 18.74 -0.01 -8.29
C LEU A 50 18.47 -0.94 -9.49
N LYS A 51 17.88 -0.41 -10.58
CA LYS A 51 17.49 -1.15 -11.79
C LYS A 51 16.62 -2.38 -11.53
N GLY A 52 15.94 -2.45 -10.38
CA GLY A 52 15.16 -3.62 -9.98
C GLY A 52 14.81 -3.60 -8.50
N PHE A 53 13.88 -4.47 -8.14
CA PHE A 53 13.60 -4.72 -6.73
C PHE A 53 14.57 -5.78 -6.25
N GLU A 54 15.42 -5.43 -5.28
CA GLU A 54 16.18 -6.42 -4.52
C GLU A 54 15.15 -7.41 -3.96
N LYS A 55 15.28 -8.67 -4.38
CA LYS A 55 14.71 -9.74 -3.58
C LYS A 55 15.60 -9.76 -2.34
N PRO A 56 15.09 -9.47 -1.13
CA PRO A 56 15.84 -9.87 0.05
C PRO A 56 16.07 -11.36 -0.15
N GLU A 57 17.33 -11.79 -0.32
CA GLU A 57 17.68 -13.20 -0.23
C GLU A 57 17.29 -13.59 1.20
N PRO A 58 16.16 -14.29 1.40
CA PRO A 58 15.87 -14.82 2.70
C PRO A 58 16.97 -15.85 2.94
N ASP A 59 17.49 -15.89 4.15
CA ASP A 59 18.31 -17.02 4.56
C ASP A 59 17.41 -18.26 4.43
N GLU A 60 17.62 -19.06 3.38
CA GLU A 60 16.69 -20.14 2.99
C GLU A 60 16.48 -21.12 4.16
N GLU A 61 17.52 -21.31 4.97
CA GLU A 61 17.51 -22.13 6.19
C GLU A 61 16.56 -21.54 7.25
N LEU A 62 16.55 -20.21 7.39
CA LEU A 62 15.72 -19.47 8.34
C LEU A 62 14.25 -19.35 7.86
N GLU A 63 14.02 -19.31 6.54
CA GLU A 63 12.68 -19.36 5.96
C GLU A 63 12.06 -20.76 6.10
N GLU A 64 12.84 -21.83 5.86
CA GLU A 64 12.42 -23.22 6.07
C GLU A 64 12.13 -23.51 7.55
N GLU A 65 13.01 -23.10 8.47
CA GLU A 65 12.79 -23.28 9.91
C GLU A 65 11.50 -22.60 10.39
N LEU A 66 11.21 -21.41 9.87
CA LEU A 66 10.08 -20.61 10.29
C LEU A 66 8.77 -21.06 9.61
N GLU A 67 8.86 -21.62 8.39
CA GLU A 67 7.76 -22.31 7.71
C GLU A 67 7.42 -23.64 8.41
N GLU A 68 8.41 -24.40 8.87
CA GLU A 68 8.22 -25.63 9.66
C GLU A 68 7.62 -25.33 11.04
N LEU A 69 8.09 -24.26 11.70
CA LEU A 69 7.64 -23.89 13.05
C LEU A 69 6.24 -23.27 13.08
N VAL A 70 5.88 -22.47 12.07
CA VAL A 70 4.61 -21.73 12.02
C VAL A 70 3.56 -22.43 11.14
N GLY A 71 3.98 -23.32 10.23
CA GLY A 71 3.11 -23.99 9.27
C GLY A 71 2.49 -23.04 8.24
N ILE A 72 3.08 -21.84 8.06
CA ILE A 72 2.61 -20.80 7.13
C ILE A 72 3.70 -20.56 6.09
N ASP A 73 3.31 -20.64 4.82
CA ASP A 73 4.15 -20.28 3.67
C ASP A 73 4.47 -18.78 3.70
N ILE A 74 5.71 -18.45 4.06
CA ILE A 74 6.20 -17.07 4.29
C ILE A 74 6.12 -16.26 3.00
N ARG A 75 6.35 -16.90 1.85
CA ARG A 75 6.29 -16.26 0.53
C ARG A 75 4.85 -15.87 0.21
N LYS A 76 3.88 -16.75 0.46
CA LYS A 76 2.45 -16.44 0.32
C LYS A 76 2.00 -15.37 1.30
N PHE A 77 2.49 -15.39 2.54
CA PHE A 77 2.17 -14.37 3.53
C PHE A 77 2.69 -12.98 3.11
N GLY A 78 3.94 -12.90 2.65
CA GLY A 78 4.51 -11.67 2.10
C GLY A 78 3.75 -11.16 0.88
N ASP A 79 3.30 -12.07 0.02
CA ASP A 79 2.48 -11.71 -1.13
C ASP A 79 1.11 -11.16 -0.73
N GLY A 80 0.45 -11.80 0.24
CA GLY A 80 -0.82 -11.36 0.83
C GLY A 80 -0.70 -10.01 1.54
N LEU A 81 0.35 -9.79 2.33
CA LEU A 81 0.60 -8.50 2.99
C LEU A 81 0.78 -7.38 1.97
N SER A 82 1.53 -7.62 0.90
CA SER A 82 1.69 -6.63 -0.16
C SER A 82 0.40 -6.39 -0.96
N VAL A 83 -0.51 -7.35 -1.06
CA VAL A 83 -1.87 -7.13 -1.59
C VAL A 83 -2.68 -6.25 -0.64
N ALA A 84 -2.66 -6.52 0.67
CA ALA A 84 -3.36 -5.72 1.67
C ALA A 84 -2.91 -4.25 1.66
N VAL A 85 -1.60 -4.00 1.57
CA VAL A 85 -1.05 -2.62 1.43
C VAL A 85 -1.59 -1.94 0.16
N ASN A 86 -1.66 -2.65 -0.97
CA ASN A 86 -2.23 -2.08 -2.19
C ASN A 86 -3.72 -1.75 -2.05
N MET A 87 -4.49 -2.57 -1.33
CA MET A 87 -5.89 -2.26 -1.03
C MET A 87 -6.03 -0.99 -0.19
N VAL A 88 -5.19 -0.83 0.84
CA VAL A 88 -5.18 0.40 1.66
C VAL A 88 -4.87 1.63 0.80
N ILE A 89 -3.91 1.53 -0.12
CA ILE A 89 -3.59 2.62 -1.06
C ILE A 89 -4.79 2.94 -1.96
N ILE A 90 -5.50 1.94 -2.48
CA ILE A 90 -6.71 2.15 -3.31
C ILE A 90 -7.78 2.90 -2.53
N VAL A 91 -8.06 2.48 -1.29
CA VAL A 91 -9.05 3.15 -0.42
C VAL A 91 -8.64 4.60 -0.16
N PHE A 92 -7.35 4.86 0.06
CA PHE A 92 -6.85 6.22 0.22
C PHE A 92 -6.97 7.08 -1.05
N ILE A 93 -6.72 6.52 -2.24
CA ILE A 93 -6.89 7.23 -3.50
C ILE A 93 -8.37 7.54 -3.75
N LEU A 94 -9.27 6.62 -3.41
CA LEU A 94 -10.71 6.87 -3.42
C LEU A 94 -11.08 8.02 -2.48
N TYR A 95 -10.53 8.03 -1.27
CA TYR A 95 -10.68 9.15 -0.33
C TYR A 95 -10.22 10.47 -0.97
N CYS A 96 -9.03 10.51 -1.55
CA CYS A 96 -8.51 11.68 -2.27
C CYS A 96 -9.43 12.15 -3.40
N ALA A 97 -10.03 11.22 -4.16
CA ALA A 97 -10.93 11.55 -5.26
C ALA A 97 -12.18 12.35 -4.83
N PHE A 98 -12.64 12.21 -3.58
CA PHE A 98 -13.73 13.03 -3.03
C PHE A 98 -13.33 14.49 -2.81
N PHE A 99 -12.04 14.76 -2.58
CA PHE A 99 -11.53 16.11 -2.39
C PHE A 99 -11.20 16.82 -3.70
N LEU A 100 -11.11 16.10 -4.82
CA LEU A 100 -10.85 16.68 -6.13
C LEU A 100 -12.12 17.34 -6.69
N GLU A 101 -12.05 18.62 -7.05
CA GLU A 101 -13.22 19.38 -7.49
C GLU A 101 -13.65 19.02 -8.92
N THR A 102 -12.69 18.97 -9.86
CA THR A 102 -13.02 18.80 -11.27
C THR A 102 -13.16 17.34 -11.66
N PHE A 103 -14.07 17.08 -12.62
CA PHE A 103 -14.28 15.74 -13.17
C PHE A 103 -12.99 15.15 -13.77
N LEU A 104 -12.16 15.98 -14.41
CA LEU A 104 -10.88 15.55 -14.99
C LEU A 104 -9.92 15.00 -13.93
N LEU A 105 -9.83 15.65 -12.77
CA LEU A 105 -8.98 15.18 -11.67
C LEU A 105 -9.49 13.85 -11.11
N LYS A 106 -10.81 13.67 -11.03
CA LYS A 106 -11.42 12.38 -10.64
C LYS A 106 -11.13 11.27 -11.64
N CYS A 107 -11.06 11.57 -12.94
CA CYS A 107 -10.64 10.60 -13.95
C CYS A 107 -9.20 10.13 -13.75
N ILE A 108 -8.28 11.03 -13.36
CA ILE A 108 -6.89 10.67 -13.04
C ILE A 108 -6.85 9.73 -11.82
N ALA A 109 -7.61 10.02 -10.77
CA ALA A 109 -7.71 9.16 -9.60
C ALA A 109 -8.31 7.78 -9.95
N ALA A 110 -9.36 7.75 -10.78
CA ALA A 110 -9.94 6.50 -11.28
C ALA A 110 -8.92 5.66 -12.07
N LEU A 111 -8.11 6.30 -12.93
CA LEU A 111 -7.06 5.62 -13.67
C LEU A 111 -5.99 5.01 -12.75
N ALA A 112 -5.59 5.75 -11.70
CA ALA A 112 -4.66 5.25 -10.68
C ALA A 112 -5.21 4.00 -9.99
N ILE A 113 -6.49 4.02 -9.60
CA ILE A 113 -7.17 2.86 -9.00
C ILE A 113 -7.18 1.67 -9.95
N VAL A 114 -7.55 1.86 -11.22
CA VAL A 114 -7.60 0.79 -12.22
C VAL A 114 -6.23 0.15 -12.40
N PHE A 115 -5.16 0.94 -12.51
CA PHE A 115 -3.80 0.40 -12.63
C PHE A 115 -3.39 -0.43 -11.41
N GLN A 116 -3.76 0.01 -10.21
CA GLN A 116 -3.43 -0.68 -8.97
C GLN A 116 -4.24 -1.97 -8.81
N VAL A 117 -5.53 -1.95 -9.15
CA VAL A 117 -6.41 -3.14 -9.16
C VAL A 117 -5.90 -4.16 -10.18
N HIS A 118 -5.56 -3.73 -11.40
CA HIS A 118 -5.03 -4.62 -12.43
C HIS A 118 -3.70 -5.26 -11.99
N PHE A 119 -2.85 -4.52 -11.27
CA PHE A 119 -1.61 -5.05 -10.68
C PHE A 119 -1.90 -6.12 -9.62
N MET A 120 -2.85 -5.83 -8.72
CA MET A 120 -3.27 -6.73 -7.65
C MET A 120 -3.86 -8.03 -8.20
N ILE A 121 -4.75 -7.97 -9.20
CA ILE A 121 -5.33 -9.17 -9.82
C ILE A 121 -4.24 -10.05 -10.42
N ARG A 122 -3.29 -9.46 -11.15
CA ARG A 122 -2.15 -10.21 -11.71
C ARG A 122 -1.26 -10.83 -10.65
N LYS A 123 -1.12 -10.16 -9.51
CA LYS A 123 -0.39 -10.68 -8.36
C LYS A 123 -1.08 -11.90 -7.75
N LEU A 124 -2.41 -11.86 -7.64
CA LEU A 124 -3.23 -12.97 -7.12
C LEU A 124 -3.35 -14.16 -8.09
N GLN A 125 -3.27 -13.91 -9.40
CA GLN A 125 -3.39 -14.95 -10.43
C GLN A 125 -2.14 -15.82 -10.59
N LYS A 126 -0.97 -15.32 -10.20
CA LYS A 126 0.23 -16.18 -10.11
C LYS A 126 0.06 -17.06 -8.88
N GLY A 127 -0.13 -18.36 -9.10
CA GLY A 127 -0.14 -19.38 -8.05
C GLY A 127 1.22 -19.51 -7.32
N SER A 128 1.55 -20.71 -6.81
CA SER A 128 2.68 -20.96 -5.89
C SER A 128 4.10 -20.62 -6.39
N GLY A 129 4.27 -20.06 -7.59
CA GLY A 129 5.58 -19.67 -8.15
C GLY A 129 6.12 -18.33 -7.63
N GLY A 130 5.42 -17.67 -6.71
CA GLY A 130 5.82 -16.37 -6.13
C GLY A 130 5.70 -15.19 -7.10
N PHE A 131 5.33 -14.02 -6.59
CA PHE A 131 5.22 -12.83 -7.42
C PHE A 131 6.60 -12.18 -7.69
N ASP A 132 7.10 -12.34 -8.92
CA ASP A 132 8.27 -11.56 -9.36
C ASP A 132 7.89 -10.11 -9.74
N LYS A 133 8.13 -9.18 -8.80
CA LYS A 133 7.94 -7.73 -8.98
C LYS A 133 8.80 -7.15 -10.11
N ASN A 134 9.92 -7.78 -10.44
CA ASN A 134 10.85 -7.35 -11.47
C ASN A 134 10.32 -7.59 -12.90
N LYS A 135 9.33 -8.47 -13.08
CA LYS A 135 8.65 -8.68 -14.37
C LYS A 135 7.65 -7.56 -14.71
N TYR A 136 7.23 -6.79 -13.71
CA TYR A 136 6.19 -5.77 -13.82
C TYR A 136 6.70 -4.34 -13.55
N LYS A 137 7.99 -4.08 -13.78
CA LYS A 137 8.61 -2.74 -13.55
C LYS A 137 7.81 -1.58 -14.14
N PRO A 138 7.35 -1.63 -15.42
CA PRO A 138 6.63 -0.50 -16.00
C PRO A 138 5.33 -0.23 -15.25
N GLN A 139 4.60 -1.29 -14.89
CA GLN A 139 3.33 -1.16 -14.19
C GLN A 139 3.50 -0.61 -12.77
N VAL A 140 4.53 -1.06 -12.04
CA VAL A 140 4.84 -0.52 -10.70
C VAL A 140 5.29 0.93 -10.78
N PHE A 141 6.06 1.30 -11.80
CA PHE A 141 6.47 2.68 -12.04
C PHE A 141 5.26 3.58 -12.31
N PHE A 142 4.40 3.21 -13.26
CA PHE A 142 3.19 3.98 -13.59
C PHE A 142 2.27 4.13 -12.37
N SER A 143 2.01 3.05 -11.63
CA SER A 143 1.21 3.10 -10.40
C SER A 143 1.81 4.05 -9.35
N SER A 144 3.12 4.00 -9.14
CA SER A 144 3.80 4.88 -8.18
C SER A 144 3.72 6.35 -8.60
N VAL A 145 3.92 6.65 -9.89
CA VAL A 145 3.80 8.01 -10.42
C VAL A 145 2.37 8.53 -10.31
N THR A 146 1.38 7.72 -10.66
CA THR A 146 -0.04 8.12 -10.55
C THR A 146 -0.45 8.36 -9.11
N ASN A 147 0.07 7.56 -8.16
CA ASN A 147 -0.23 7.73 -6.74
C ASN A 147 0.30 9.07 -6.22
N ILE A 148 1.56 9.39 -6.55
CA ILE A 148 2.16 10.69 -6.22
C ILE A 148 1.35 11.83 -6.86
N ALA A 149 0.98 11.70 -8.13
CA ALA A 149 0.21 12.72 -8.84
C ALA A 149 -1.13 13.00 -8.16
N VAL A 150 -1.90 11.96 -7.80
CA VAL A 150 -3.20 12.13 -7.11
C VAL A 150 -3.01 12.80 -5.75
N VAL A 151 -1.99 12.40 -4.98
CA VAL A 151 -1.70 13.01 -3.68
C VAL A 151 -1.36 14.49 -3.83
N LEU A 152 -0.45 14.85 -4.74
CA LEU A 152 -0.07 16.24 -4.98
C LEU A 152 -1.25 17.09 -5.45
N LEU A 153 -2.06 16.58 -6.38
CA LEU A 153 -3.25 17.26 -6.87
C LEU A 153 -4.27 17.50 -5.74
N THR A 154 -4.40 16.54 -4.82
CA THR A 154 -5.28 16.68 -3.66
C THR A 154 -4.77 17.74 -2.68
N ILE A 155 -3.45 17.78 -2.42
CA ILE A 155 -2.82 18.81 -1.58
C ILE A 155 -3.04 20.19 -2.21
N LEU A 156 -2.74 20.36 -3.50
CA LEU A 156 -2.95 21.61 -4.22
C LEU A 156 -4.40 22.06 -4.18
N ASN A 157 -5.35 21.12 -4.34
CA ASN A 157 -6.76 21.46 -4.27
C ASN A 157 -7.21 21.86 -2.85
N LYS A 158 -6.71 21.19 -1.80
CA LYS A 158 -6.94 21.60 -0.41
C LYS A 158 -6.38 23.00 -0.14
N LEU A 159 -5.15 23.30 -0.60
CA LEU A 159 -4.51 24.62 -0.43
C LEU A 159 -5.25 25.72 -1.20
N SER A 160 -5.68 25.45 -2.42
CA SER A 160 -6.43 26.42 -3.24
C SER A 160 -7.79 26.81 -2.64
N ARG A 161 -8.35 25.99 -1.75
CA ARG A 161 -9.62 26.30 -1.05
C ARG A 161 -9.42 27.06 0.26
N LEU A 162 -8.19 27.15 0.76
CA LEU A 162 -7.81 27.86 1.99
C LEU A 162 -7.40 29.32 1.74
N GLY A 163 -7.03 29.67 0.50
CA GLY A 163 -6.73 31.04 0.06
C GLY A 163 -7.93 31.69 -0.60
#